data_AF-A0A2S7MV01-F1
#
_entry.id   AF-A0A2S7MV01-F1
#
_cell.length_a   1.000
_cell.length_b   1.000
_cell.length_c   1.000
_cell.angle_alpha   90.00
_cell.angle_beta   90.00
_cell.angle_gamma   90.00
#
_symmetry.space_group_name_H-M   'P 1'
#
loop_
_entity.id
_entity.type
_entity.pdbx_description
1 polymer ?
#
loop_
_entity_poly.entity_id
_entity_poly.type
_entity_poly.pdbx_seq_one_letter_code
_entity_poly.pdbx_strand_id
1 'polypeptide(L)'
;MENQLKLIRKANMNFYKTTGFVFIVMSGFIYTLERGFSLISSSIIQAGFFSGTMTGEIPEVEASSFFNNFFVPLFLVIGVALIIYGVKKK
;
A
#
# COMPACT_ATOMS: atom_id res chain seq x y z
N MET A 1 -23.53 -16.72 -31.01
CA MET A 1 -22.15 -16.25 -30.72
C MET A 1 -22.11 -14.93 -29.94
N GLU A 2 -22.95 -13.94 -30.26
CA GLU A 2 -22.89 -12.59 -29.64
C GLU A 2 -23.11 -12.56 -28.11
N ASN A 3 -24.03 -13.39 -27.59
CA ASN A 3 -24.29 -13.47 -26.14
C ASN A 3 -23.11 -14.07 -25.34
N GLN A 4 -22.36 -15.01 -25.93
CA GLN A 4 -21.16 -15.58 -25.31
C GLN A 4 -20.06 -14.52 -25.20
N LEU A 5 -19.90 -13.66 -26.22
CA LEU A 5 -18.94 -12.56 -26.21
C LEU A 5 -19.27 -11.50 -25.14
N LYS A 6 -20.56 -11.17 -24.95
CA LYS A 6 -21.02 -10.22 -23.92
C LYS A 6 -20.75 -10.74 -22.51
N LEU A 7 -20.98 -12.03 -22.26
CA LEU A 7 -20.69 -12.67 -20.97
C LEU A 7 -19.19 -12.63 -20.63
N ILE A 8 -18.33 -12.98 -21.59
CA ILE A 8 -16.86 -12.95 -21.42
C ILE A 8 -16.35 -11.53 -21.15
N ARG A 9 -16.85 -10.52 -21.88
CA ARG A 9 -16.50 -9.11 -21.61
C ARG A 9 -16.89 -8.67 -20.21
N LYS A 10 -18.10 -9.04 -19.75
CA LYS A 10 -18.60 -8.69 -18.42
C LYS A 10 -17.79 -9.35 -17.30
N ALA A 11 -17.44 -10.63 -17.45
CA ALA A 11 -16.60 -11.35 -16.48
C ALA A 11 -15.19 -10.75 -16.38
N ASN A 12 -14.55 -10.47 -17.52
CA ASN A 12 -13.24 -9.82 -17.55
C ASN A 12 -13.26 -8.41 -16.94
N MET A 13 -14.34 -7.65 -17.15
CA MET A 13 -14.50 -6.32 -16.52
C MET A 13 -14.54 -6.43 -14.99
N ASN A 14 -15.30 -7.37 -14.46
CA ASN A 14 -15.38 -7.59 -13.01
C ASN A 14 -14.01 -8.00 -12.46
N PHE A 15 -13.26 -8.82 -13.18
CA PHE A 15 -11.89 -9.20 -12.81
C PHE A 15 -10.98 -7.97 -12.67
N TYR A 16 -10.88 -7.10 -13.68
CA TYR A 16 -10.01 -5.91 -13.60
C TYR A 16 -10.37 -4.97 -12.45
N LYS A 17 -11.67 -4.81 -12.17
CA LYS A 17 -12.15 -3.99 -11.05
C LYS A 17 -11.79 -4.60 -9.69
N THR A 18 -12.04 -5.89 -9.50
CA THR A 18 -11.73 -6.60 -8.26
C THR A 18 -10.22 -6.62 -8.03
N THR A 19 -9.43 -6.99 -9.02
CA THR A 19 -7.96 -7.00 -8.91
C THR A 19 -7.39 -5.62 -8.64
N GLY A 20 -7.90 -4.58 -9.33
CA GLY A 20 -7.47 -3.20 -9.09
C GLY A 20 -7.80 -2.73 -7.66
N PHE A 21 -8.97 -3.07 -7.15
CA PHE A 21 -9.35 -2.78 -5.76
C PHE A 21 -8.44 -3.49 -4.75
N VAL A 22 -8.13 -4.77 -4.98
CA VAL A 22 -7.20 -5.54 -4.13
C VAL A 22 -5.82 -4.86 -4.09
N PHE A 23 -5.29 -4.42 -5.22
CA PHE A 23 -4.00 -3.71 -5.24
C PHE A 23 -4.01 -2.40 -4.45
N ILE A 24 -5.09 -1.62 -4.52
CA ILE A 24 -5.22 -0.37 -3.74
C ILE A 24 -5.28 -0.68 -2.24
N VAL A 25 -6.09 -1.66 -1.84
CA VAL A 25 -6.19 -2.09 -0.43
C VAL A 25 -4.84 -2.59 0.08
N MET A 26 -4.14 -3.41 -0.70
CA MET A 26 -2.81 -3.91 -0.34
C MET A 26 -1.78 -2.79 -0.22
N SER A 27 -1.81 -1.79 -1.11
CA SER A 27 -0.95 -0.60 -1.00
C SER A 27 -1.16 0.12 0.33
N GLY A 28 -2.41 0.41 0.70
CA GLY A 28 -2.75 1.05 1.98
C GLY A 28 -2.37 0.19 3.20
N PHE A 29 -2.57 -1.12 3.11
CA PHE A 29 -2.21 -2.05 4.17
C PHE A 29 -0.68 -2.09 4.40
N ILE A 30 0.11 -2.22 3.34
CA ILE A 30 1.57 -2.20 3.41
C ILE A 30 2.05 -0.86 3.97
N TYR A 31 1.53 0.27 3.48
CA TYR A 31 1.90 1.59 3.99
C TYR A 31 1.64 1.74 5.49
N THR A 32 0.49 1.24 5.95
CA THR A 32 0.12 1.30 7.37
C THR A 32 1.06 0.44 8.23
N LEU A 33 1.38 -0.77 7.78
CA LEU A 33 2.33 -1.65 8.48
C LEU A 33 3.73 -1.04 8.55
N GLU A 34 4.24 -0.57 7.41
CA GLU A 34 5.55 0.09 7.33
C GLU A 34 5.63 1.28 8.29
N ARG A 35 4.60 2.13 8.30
CA ARG A 35 4.56 3.31 9.16
C ARG A 35 4.42 2.94 10.63
N GLY A 36 3.58 1.95 10.94
CA GLY A 36 3.39 1.43 12.28
C GLY A 36 4.67 0.83 12.86
N PHE A 37 5.35 -0.04 12.11
CA PHE A 37 6.60 -0.65 12.56
C PHE A 37 7.75 0.35 12.65
N SER A 38 7.85 1.31 11.74
CA SER A 38 8.85 2.39 11.82
C SER A 38 8.68 3.21 13.11
N LEU A 39 7.44 3.56 13.45
CA LEU A 39 7.13 4.29 14.69
C LEU A 39 7.44 3.46 15.93
N ILE A 40 7.04 2.19 15.96
CA ILE A 40 7.30 1.30 17.11
C ILE A 40 8.82 1.11 17.29
N SER A 41 9.54 0.82 16.21
CA SER A 41 10.98 0.58 16.24
C SER A 41 11.74 1.81 16.76
N SER A 42 11.49 2.99 16.18
CA SER A 42 12.14 4.22 16.61
C SER A 42 11.77 4.63 18.03
N SER A 43 10.52 4.38 18.46
CA SER A 43 10.10 4.61 19.85
C SER A 43 10.82 3.69 20.84
N ILE A 44 11.05 2.42 20.48
CA ILE A 44 11.82 1.48 21.32
C ILE A 44 13.27 1.93 21.43
N ILE A 45 13.89 2.37 20.34
CA ILE A 45 15.26 2.90 20.35
C ILE A 45 15.34 4.11 21.28
N GLN A 46 14.39 5.04 21.17
CA GLN A 46 14.31 6.21 22.02
C GLN A 46 14.09 5.84 23.50
N ALA A 47 13.20 4.90 23.81
CA ALA A 47 13.00 4.41 25.16
C ALA A 47 14.24 3.70 25.73
N GLY A 48 14.96 2.96 24.89
CA GLY A 48 16.26 2.36 25.22
C GLY A 48 17.32 3.41 25.54
N PHE A 49 17.36 4.49 24.77
CA PHE A 49 18.27 5.63 24.99
C PHE A 49 18.04 6.28 26.36
N PHE A 50 16.77 6.57 26.70
CA PHE A 50 16.42 7.15 28.00
C PHE A 50 16.68 6.20 29.18
N SER A 51 16.29 4.92 29.06
CA SER A 51 16.48 3.94 30.13
C SER A 51 17.95 3.57 30.35
N GLY A 52 18.77 3.61 29.29
CA GLY A 52 20.20 3.40 29.36
C GLY A 52 20.99 4.59 29.89
N THR A 53 20.33 5.68 30.29
CA THR A 53 20.97 6.94 30.72
C THR A 53 22.01 7.46 29.71
N MET A 54 21.79 7.18 28.43
CA MET A 54 22.71 7.59 27.38
C MET A 54 22.72 9.12 27.28
N THR A 55 23.91 9.67 27.05
CA THR A 55 24.10 11.12 26.89
C THR A 55 24.43 11.42 25.42
N GLY A 56 23.84 12.46 24.86
CA GLY A 56 23.95 12.78 23.43
C GLY A 56 22.63 13.26 22.84
N GLU A 57 22.55 13.31 21.51
CA GLU A 57 21.31 13.67 20.81
C GLU A 57 20.26 12.57 20.98
N ILE A 58 19.03 12.99 21.33
CA ILE A 58 17.89 12.09 21.52
C ILE A 58 17.50 11.55 20.12
N PRO A 59 17.40 10.22 19.94
CA PRO A 59 16.94 9.65 18.67
C PRO A 59 15.57 10.19 18.30
N GLU A 60 15.41 10.69 17.07
CA GLU A 60 14.12 11.15 16.57
C GLU A 60 13.23 9.95 16.21
N VAL A 61 11.93 10.10 16.49
CA VAL A 61 10.93 9.10 16.12
C VAL A 61 10.63 9.27 14.64
N GLU A 62 11.30 8.48 13.81
CA GLU A 62 11.08 8.50 12.37
C GLU A 62 9.89 7.62 11.96
N ALA A 63 8.98 8.23 11.22
CA ALA A 63 7.85 7.54 10.59
C ALA A 63 8.14 7.34 9.10
N SER A 64 8.07 6.08 8.63
CA SER A 64 8.30 5.79 7.22
C SER A 64 7.33 6.56 6.32
N SER A 65 7.88 7.10 5.24
CA SER A 65 7.17 7.91 4.25
C SER A 65 6.63 7.02 3.12
N PHE A 66 5.68 7.57 2.36
CA PHE A 66 4.98 6.84 1.29
C PHE A 66 5.92 6.26 0.22
N PHE A 67 7.04 6.94 -0.04
CA PHE A 67 8.03 6.52 -1.03
C PHE A 67 9.14 5.62 -0.47
N ASN A 68 9.16 5.34 0.83
CA ASN A 68 10.21 4.52 1.44
C ASN A 68 10.05 3.04 1.07
N ASN A 69 8.84 2.60 0.76
CA ASN A 69 8.57 1.26 0.28
C ASN A 69 8.06 1.32 -1.16
N PHE A 70 8.86 0.81 -2.12
CA PHE A 70 8.56 0.83 -3.55
C PHE A 70 7.21 0.16 -3.92
N PHE A 71 6.78 -0.84 -3.16
CA PHE A 71 5.54 -1.57 -3.43
C PHE A 71 4.29 -0.73 -3.15
N VAL A 72 4.37 0.24 -2.23
CA VAL A 72 3.25 1.12 -1.89
C VAL A 72 2.81 1.97 -3.09
N PRO A 73 3.64 2.84 -3.69
CA PRO A 73 3.26 3.61 -4.87
C PRO A 73 3.01 2.71 -6.08
N LEU A 74 3.77 1.62 -6.25
CA LEU A 74 3.61 0.71 -7.37
C LEU A 74 2.21 0.07 -7.39
N PHE A 75 1.79 -0.52 -6.27
CA PHE A 75 0.47 -1.16 -6.17
C PHE A 75 -0.66 -0.16 -6.27
N LEU A 76 -0.46 1.05 -5.74
CA LEU A 76 -1.43 2.14 -5.92
C LEU A 76 -1.62 2.49 -7.39
N VAL A 77 -0.53 2.72 -8.12
CA VAL A 77 -0.56 3.09 -9.55
C VAL A 77 -1.17 1.96 -10.39
N ILE A 78 -0.73 0.72 -10.18
CA ILE A 78 -1.28 -0.45 -10.89
C ILE A 78 -2.77 -0.62 -10.59
N GLY A 79 -3.16 -0.52 -9.32
CA GLY A 79 -4.54 -0.68 -8.90
C GLY A 79 -5.46 0.37 -9.52
N VAL A 80 -5.04 1.64 -9.51
CA VAL A 80 -5.76 2.74 -10.18
C VAL A 80 -5.84 2.52 -11.69
N ALA A 81 -4.74 2.13 -12.34
CA ALA A 81 -4.72 1.86 -13.78
C ALA A 81 -5.68 0.71 -14.17
N LEU A 82 -5.75 -0.36 -13.38
CA LEU A 82 -6.64 -1.49 -13.61
C LEU A 82 -8.12 -1.10 -13.45
N ILE A 83 -8.46 -0.28 -12.45
CA ILE A 83 -9.82 0.23 -12.29
C ILE A 83 -10.20 1.12 -13.47
N ILE A 84 -9.33 2.05 -13.88
CA ILE A 84 -9.57 2.93 -15.03
C ILE A 84 -9.76 2.10 -16.31
N TYR A 85 -8.91 1.10 -16.54
CA TYR A 85 -9.03 0.20 -17.69
C TYR A 85 -10.33 -0.60 -17.64
N GLY A 86 -10.70 -1.14 -16.47
CA GLY A 86 -11.96 -1.85 -16.24
C GLY A 86 -13.20 -0.98 -16.46
N VAL A 87 -13.12 0.33 -16.22
CA VAL A 87 -14.21 1.28 -16.49
C VAL A 87 -14.25 1.69 -17.98
N LYS A 88 -13.10 1.97 -18.60
CA LYS A 88 -13.02 2.35 -20.03
C LYS A 88 -13.42 1.23 -20.99
N LYS A 89 -13.29 -0.03 -20.57
CA LYS A 89 -13.70 -1.21 -21.37
C LYS A 89 -15.21 -1.46 -21.35
N LYS A 90 -15.97 -0.66 -20.58
CA LYS A 90 -17.44 -0.65 -20.54
C LYS A 90 -17.99 0.07 -21.77
#